data_AF-A0A831ET49-F1
#
_entry.id   AF-A0A831ET49-F1
#
_cell.length_a   1.000
_cell.length_b   1.000
_cell.length_c   1.000
_cell.angle_alpha   90.00
_cell.angle_beta   90.00
_cell.angle_gamma   90.00
#
_symmetry.space_group_name_H-M   'P 1'
#
loop_
_entity.id
_entity.type
_entity.pdbx_description
1 polymer ?
#
loop_
_entity_poly.entity_id
_entity_poly.type
_entity_poly.pdbx_seq_one_letter_code
_entity_poly.pdbx_strand_id
1 'polypeptide(L)'
;MIEVNSFAKLRTTEPTESGEIALLTRYHDEGHSAQGGGHFVGNRSPVLPEDDGGTLAVGDGFYWRRVNNGTEKLNICHFGGKGDGVTDDSKAVKLMLSWSKSADDMGEKMGVRFPAGNFLIHPIDLSAHELRLFYLYGDDSSQGLTPCTTIISDMSATPVFRVQARRSVIEGISWDGRANADINANQRAISAEMCSNQQPFFENTIVAGEDVQVTCFRVQNNGGTVFKLLDTFDTRLDQIYTNNTYGRVIEVGWSNSANGEWDHSTAIELSNANFQYGYGDATLMMPRVTQGILRNVWIKHTRFPGDLNNGQWLIETLSLEDCANPLILDNARVQMRQLNLHSGGSISLNNTSERWLSGFETGWRRDESFGTQMTGTLRVGWHSGYRITNNSASDKWYKLGKVFMPKENQQWVVEMTGKLTNEEISGVAGNPVTAMSSGTSYLAIYRCAKAIYADIRHYGLPAVLDIKFNRIGTTTSEIWVKLKANSGDTLFNLTSTGPTRFESGVCSLFTSDLGEVADLSSIGTVSPAARMSLHNGLAGVGANEKGILTIATATASTPTDLTPSGYMMVNLNGIERKIAYY
;
A
#
# COMPACT_ATOMS: atom_id res chain seq x y z
N MET A 1 -20.26 -54.81 21.62
CA MET A 1 -20.45 -53.45 21.10
C MET A 1 -21.93 -53.24 20.93
N ILE A 2 -22.50 -52.21 21.56
CA ILE A 2 -23.91 -51.84 21.45
C ILE A 2 -24.08 -50.69 20.48
N GLU A 3 -25.27 -50.54 19.89
CA GLU A 3 -25.62 -49.40 19.05
C GLU A 3 -26.59 -48.49 19.81
N VAL A 4 -26.31 -47.19 19.81
CA VAL A 4 -27.12 -46.17 20.50
C VAL A 4 -27.47 -45.04 19.54
N ASN A 5 -28.76 -44.70 19.46
CA ASN A 5 -29.27 -43.82 18.41
C ASN A 5 -29.17 -42.31 18.69
N SER A 6 -28.85 -41.90 19.91
CA SER A 6 -28.67 -40.48 20.24
C SER A 6 -27.86 -40.28 21.52
N PHE A 7 -27.27 -39.09 21.66
CA PHE A 7 -26.48 -38.75 22.85
C PHE A 7 -27.36 -38.70 24.11
N ALA A 8 -28.62 -38.28 23.96
CA ALA A 8 -29.61 -38.33 25.03
C ALA A 8 -29.88 -39.76 25.50
N LYS A 9 -30.01 -40.73 24.57
CA LYS A 9 -30.15 -42.15 24.92
C LYS A 9 -28.90 -42.68 25.61
N LEU A 10 -27.71 -42.29 25.13
CA LEU A 10 -26.43 -42.70 25.71
C LEU A 10 -26.31 -42.37 27.21
N ARG A 11 -26.83 -41.20 27.64
CA ARG A 11 -26.88 -40.82 29.08
C ARG A 11 -27.74 -41.74 29.95
N THR A 12 -28.68 -42.47 29.35
CA THR A 12 -29.61 -43.35 30.04
C THR A 12 -29.33 -44.83 29.83
N THR A 13 -28.35 -45.17 28.99
CA THR A 13 -27.96 -46.55 28.69
C THR A 13 -26.76 -46.93 29.55
N GLU A 14 -26.99 -47.64 30.66
CA GLU A 14 -25.89 -48.11 31.52
C GLU A 14 -25.04 -49.16 30.78
N PRO A 15 -23.70 -49.06 30.79
CA PRO A 15 -22.84 -50.13 30.29
C PRO A 15 -22.94 -51.36 31.19
N THR A 16 -23.05 -52.53 30.57
CA THR A 16 -23.10 -53.83 31.27
C THR A 16 -21.83 -54.08 32.09
N GLU A 17 -20.67 -53.62 31.60
CA GLU A 17 -19.39 -53.65 32.28
C GLU A 17 -18.50 -52.45 31.88
N SER A 18 -17.54 -52.09 32.75
CA SER A 18 -16.53 -51.09 32.38
C SER A 18 -15.66 -51.62 31.23
N GLY A 19 -15.49 -50.81 30.19
CA GLY A 19 -14.79 -51.19 28.96
C GLY A 19 -15.72 -51.55 27.79
N GLU A 20 -17.05 -51.66 28.03
CA GLU A 20 -18.01 -51.88 26.95
C GLU A 20 -17.95 -50.74 25.91
N ILE A 21 -18.04 -51.08 24.62
CA ILE A 21 -18.02 -50.09 23.53
C ILE A 21 -19.44 -49.87 23.00
N ALA A 22 -19.88 -48.61 22.93
CA ALA A 22 -21.07 -48.19 22.21
C ALA A 22 -20.70 -47.49 20.90
N LEU A 23 -21.41 -47.80 19.82
CA LEU A 23 -21.44 -46.99 18.60
C LEU A 23 -22.63 -46.03 18.71
N LEU A 24 -22.33 -44.75 18.92
CA LEU A 24 -23.30 -43.66 18.80
C LEU A 24 -23.50 -43.37 17.30
N THR A 25 -24.70 -43.61 16.76
CA THR A 25 -24.92 -43.40 15.31
C THR A 25 -25.00 -41.93 14.91
N ARG A 26 -25.44 -41.07 15.83
CA ARG A 26 -25.67 -39.64 15.63
C ARG A 26 -25.86 -38.94 16.98
N TYR A 27 -25.69 -37.62 17.02
CA TYR A 27 -25.94 -36.87 18.26
C TYR A 27 -27.44 -36.75 18.57
N HIS A 28 -28.24 -36.30 17.61
CA HIS A 28 -29.69 -36.11 17.74
C HIS A 28 -30.47 -37.29 17.17
N ASP A 29 -31.51 -37.74 17.86
CA ASP A 29 -32.34 -38.89 17.44
C ASP A 29 -33.13 -38.58 16.15
N GLU A 30 -33.40 -37.29 15.90
CA GLU A 30 -34.12 -36.78 14.74
C GLU A 30 -33.14 -36.39 13.60
N GLY A 31 -33.43 -36.82 12.37
CA GLY A 31 -32.66 -36.46 11.16
C GLY A 31 -32.20 -37.67 10.34
N HIS A 32 -31.53 -37.43 9.22
CA HIS A 32 -30.98 -38.48 8.36
C HIS A 32 -29.43 -38.50 8.33
N SER A 33 -28.77 -37.52 8.95
CA SER A 33 -27.30 -37.42 9.00
C SER A 33 -26.71 -38.16 10.20
N ALA A 34 -25.60 -38.87 9.99
CA ALA A 34 -24.81 -39.51 11.06
C ALA A 34 -23.89 -38.51 11.81
N GLN A 35 -24.27 -37.23 11.88
CA GLN A 35 -23.45 -36.17 12.45
C GLN A 35 -23.28 -36.33 13.97
N GLY A 36 -22.06 -36.09 14.46
CA GLY A 36 -21.74 -36.15 15.89
C GLY A 36 -21.67 -37.55 16.52
N GLY A 37 -21.89 -38.60 15.72
CA GLY A 37 -21.73 -40.00 16.12
C GLY A 37 -20.28 -40.38 16.43
N GLY A 38 -20.04 -41.67 16.71
CA GLY A 38 -18.72 -42.22 16.98
C GLY A 38 -18.72 -43.31 18.05
N HIS A 39 -17.54 -43.87 18.34
CA HIS A 39 -17.41 -44.88 19.39
C HIS A 39 -17.25 -44.23 20.77
N PHE A 40 -17.80 -44.88 21.80
CA PHE A 40 -17.68 -44.51 23.20
C PHE A 40 -17.33 -45.74 24.03
N VAL A 41 -16.52 -45.57 25.07
CA VAL A 41 -16.19 -46.60 26.07
C VAL A 41 -16.93 -46.30 27.37
N GLY A 42 -17.71 -47.27 27.84
CA GLY A 42 -18.48 -47.21 29.07
C GLY A 42 -17.60 -47.44 30.29
N ASN A 43 -17.85 -46.69 31.35
CA ASN A 43 -17.16 -46.79 32.62
C ASN A 43 -18.18 -46.76 33.75
N ARG A 44 -18.16 -47.75 34.64
CA ARG A 44 -18.92 -47.75 35.89
C ARG A 44 -18.03 -47.21 36.99
N SER A 45 -18.43 -46.12 37.62
CA SER A 45 -17.63 -45.42 38.63
C SER A 45 -18.54 -44.69 39.62
N PRO A 46 -18.30 -44.78 40.94
CA PRO A 46 -19.03 -43.99 41.93
C PRO A 46 -18.60 -42.51 41.90
N VAL A 47 -17.44 -42.18 41.32
CA VAL A 47 -16.98 -40.81 41.08
C VAL A 47 -17.19 -40.51 39.60
N LEU A 48 -18.14 -39.63 39.31
CA LEU A 48 -18.53 -39.28 37.95
C LEU A 48 -17.84 -37.99 37.51
N PRO A 49 -17.35 -37.91 36.25
CA PRO A 49 -16.95 -36.64 35.67
C PRO A 49 -18.18 -35.77 35.39
N GLU A 50 -17.96 -34.51 35.02
CA GLU A 50 -19.04 -33.66 34.50
C GLU A 50 -19.39 -34.07 33.06
N ASP A 51 -20.69 -34.01 32.73
CA ASP A 51 -21.17 -34.18 31.36
C ASP A 51 -20.86 -32.91 30.56
N ASP A 52 -19.98 -33.03 29.56
CA ASP A 52 -19.57 -31.91 28.71
C ASP A 52 -20.48 -31.72 27.48
N GLY A 53 -21.51 -32.55 27.37
CA GLY A 53 -22.44 -32.55 26.25
C GLY A 53 -21.84 -33.01 24.92
N GLY A 54 -20.68 -33.66 24.88
CA GLY A 54 -20.12 -34.17 23.62
C GLY A 54 -19.08 -35.29 23.71
N THR A 55 -18.08 -35.20 24.59
CA THR A 55 -17.05 -36.25 24.78
C THR A 55 -17.30 -37.13 26.00
N LEU A 56 -18.09 -36.66 26.96
CA LEU A 56 -18.51 -37.39 28.15
C LEU A 56 -20.04 -37.34 28.27
N ALA A 57 -20.69 -38.49 28.13
CA ALA A 57 -22.12 -38.63 28.43
C ALA A 57 -22.26 -39.30 29.81
N VAL A 58 -22.80 -38.59 30.80
CA VAL A 58 -22.84 -39.07 32.19
C VAL A 58 -24.27 -39.46 32.57
N GLY A 59 -24.41 -40.65 33.14
CA GLY A 59 -25.65 -41.17 33.70
C GLY A 59 -25.55 -41.35 35.22
N ASP A 60 -26.47 -42.12 35.80
CA ASP A 60 -26.46 -42.40 37.24
C ASP A 60 -25.52 -43.58 37.57
N GLY A 61 -24.35 -43.30 38.16
CA GLY A 61 -23.34 -44.30 38.51
C GLY A 61 -22.46 -44.82 37.35
N PHE A 62 -22.60 -44.24 36.16
CA PHE A 62 -21.78 -44.57 34.98
C PHE A 62 -21.54 -43.36 34.07
N TYR A 63 -20.57 -43.47 33.16
CA TYR A 63 -20.39 -42.53 32.06
C TYR A 63 -19.82 -43.21 30.82
N TRP A 64 -20.10 -42.60 29.66
CA TRP A 64 -19.54 -42.96 28.37
C TRP A 64 -18.50 -41.92 27.96
N ARG A 65 -17.29 -42.38 27.65
CA ARG A 65 -16.21 -41.51 27.14
C ARG A 65 -15.99 -41.77 25.66
N ARG A 66 -16.01 -40.71 24.85
CA ARG A 66 -15.78 -40.79 23.41
C ARG A 66 -14.37 -41.34 23.13
N VAL A 67 -14.29 -42.30 22.21
CA VAL A 67 -13.01 -42.79 21.67
C VAL A 67 -12.53 -41.80 20.62
N ASN A 68 -11.62 -40.92 21.01
CA ASN A 68 -11.04 -39.93 20.13
C ASN A 68 -9.71 -40.45 19.56
N ASN A 69 -9.69 -40.76 18.26
CA ASN A 69 -8.45 -41.11 17.53
C ASN A 69 -7.63 -39.87 17.12
N GLY A 70 -7.90 -38.73 17.75
CA GLY A 70 -7.38 -37.42 17.41
C GLY A 70 -8.35 -36.31 17.84
N THR A 71 -7.92 -35.47 18.79
CA THR A 71 -8.71 -34.34 19.32
C THR A 71 -9.06 -33.34 18.21
N GLU A 72 -8.23 -33.25 17.17
CA GLU A 72 -8.37 -32.39 16.00
C GLU A 72 -9.60 -32.66 15.12
N LYS A 73 -10.20 -33.85 15.27
CA LYS A 73 -11.37 -34.30 14.50
C LYS A 73 -12.70 -33.89 15.14
N LEU A 74 -12.65 -33.38 16.37
CA LEU A 74 -13.83 -32.88 17.05
C LEU A 74 -14.26 -31.53 16.47
N ASN A 75 -15.57 -31.34 16.44
CA ASN A 75 -16.26 -30.16 15.91
C ASN A 75 -17.61 -30.04 16.61
N ILE A 76 -18.31 -28.92 16.41
CA ILE A 76 -19.55 -28.62 17.13
C ILE A 76 -20.67 -29.65 16.90
N CYS A 77 -20.66 -30.43 15.82
CA CYS A 77 -21.66 -31.50 15.64
C CYS A 77 -21.52 -32.61 16.70
N HIS A 78 -20.33 -32.84 17.23
CA HIS A 78 -20.11 -33.75 18.36
C HIS A 78 -20.66 -33.23 19.69
N PHE A 79 -20.97 -31.92 19.75
CA PHE A 79 -21.58 -31.22 20.88
C PHE A 79 -23.03 -30.79 20.59
N GLY A 80 -23.63 -31.36 19.54
CA GLY A 80 -25.04 -31.16 19.19
C GLY A 80 -25.32 -30.06 18.17
N GLY A 81 -24.32 -29.53 17.47
CA GLY A 81 -24.54 -28.64 16.33
C GLY A 81 -25.16 -29.38 15.14
N LYS A 82 -26.14 -28.78 14.46
CA LYS A 82 -26.82 -29.39 13.30
C LYS A 82 -26.29 -28.89 11.96
N GLY A 83 -25.92 -27.62 11.85
CA GLY A 83 -25.42 -27.05 10.59
C GLY A 83 -26.47 -27.00 9.47
N ASP A 84 -27.75 -26.84 9.84
CA ASP A 84 -28.89 -26.75 8.91
C ASP A 84 -29.28 -25.30 8.54
N GLY A 85 -28.64 -24.30 9.14
CA GLY A 85 -28.91 -22.87 8.94
C GLY A 85 -30.23 -22.39 9.54
N VAL A 86 -30.88 -23.19 10.39
CA VAL A 86 -32.20 -22.88 10.97
C VAL A 86 -32.21 -23.13 12.48
N THR A 87 -31.59 -24.20 12.93
CA THR A 87 -31.45 -24.52 14.35
C THR A 87 -30.35 -23.67 14.97
N ASP A 88 -30.62 -23.07 16.13
CA ASP A 88 -29.62 -22.32 16.89
C ASP A 88 -28.53 -23.25 17.45
N ASP A 89 -27.35 -23.18 16.84
CA ASP A 89 -26.18 -23.99 17.18
C ASP A 89 -25.27 -23.31 18.23
N SER A 90 -25.65 -22.16 18.77
CA SER A 90 -24.85 -21.44 19.78
C SER A 90 -24.62 -22.23 21.06
N LYS A 91 -25.55 -23.12 21.43
CA LYS A 91 -25.35 -24.02 22.58
C LYS A 91 -24.19 -24.99 22.33
N ALA A 92 -24.08 -25.55 21.12
CA ALA A 92 -23.00 -26.47 20.76
C ALA A 92 -21.64 -25.76 20.73
N VAL A 93 -21.61 -24.51 20.25
CA VAL A 93 -20.42 -23.64 20.32
C VAL A 93 -19.96 -23.43 21.75
N LYS A 94 -20.88 -23.06 22.66
CA LYS A 94 -20.56 -22.85 24.09
C LYS A 94 -20.04 -24.13 24.75
N LEU A 95 -20.65 -25.28 24.48
CA LEU A 95 -20.22 -26.57 25.02
C LEU A 95 -18.82 -26.94 24.52
N MET A 96 -18.56 -26.81 23.21
CA MET A 96 -17.23 -27.10 22.66
C MET A 96 -16.16 -26.16 23.22
N LEU A 97 -16.46 -24.87 23.37
CA LEU A 97 -15.53 -23.91 23.96
C LEU A 97 -15.24 -24.21 25.44
N SER A 98 -16.25 -24.54 26.23
CA SER A 98 -16.07 -24.95 27.63
C SER A 98 -15.22 -26.21 27.72
N TRP A 99 -15.52 -27.20 26.89
CA TRP A 99 -14.73 -28.43 26.79
C TRP A 99 -13.27 -28.13 26.41
N SER A 100 -13.04 -27.31 25.38
CA SER A 100 -11.69 -27.01 24.88
C SER A 100 -10.81 -26.37 25.95
N LYS A 101 -11.40 -25.54 26.84
CA LYS A 101 -10.70 -24.92 27.97
C LYS A 101 -10.41 -25.87 29.14
N SER A 102 -11.20 -26.92 29.28
CA SER A 102 -11.04 -27.93 30.34
C SER A 102 -10.15 -29.11 29.92
N ALA A 103 -9.94 -29.27 28.61
CA ALA A 103 -9.05 -30.26 28.04
C ALA A 103 -7.57 -29.89 28.29
N ASP A 104 -6.64 -30.76 27.89
CA ASP A 104 -5.21 -30.50 28.01
C ASP A 104 -4.74 -29.26 27.20
N ASP A 105 -3.45 -28.91 27.28
CA ASP A 105 -2.87 -27.77 26.55
C ASP A 105 -3.11 -27.81 25.03
N MET A 106 -3.42 -28.98 24.46
CA MET A 106 -3.77 -29.12 23.04
C MET A 106 -5.25 -28.78 22.82
N GLY A 107 -6.12 -29.15 23.76
CA GLY A 107 -7.52 -28.77 23.79
C GLY A 107 -7.75 -27.25 23.79
N GLU A 108 -6.98 -26.45 24.56
CA GLU A 108 -7.20 -25.00 24.57
C GLU A 108 -6.92 -24.36 23.21
N LYS A 109 -5.96 -24.93 22.46
CA LYS A 109 -5.60 -24.50 21.09
C LYS A 109 -6.56 -25.03 20.02
N MET A 110 -7.44 -25.96 20.36
CA MET A 110 -8.45 -26.47 19.43
C MET A 110 -9.59 -25.47 19.20
N GLY A 111 -9.91 -24.69 20.24
CA GLY A 111 -11.02 -23.75 20.22
C GLY A 111 -12.34 -24.38 19.79
N VAL A 112 -13.12 -23.62 19.03
CA VAL A 112 -14.38 -24.07 18.44
C VAL A 112 -14.14 -24.41 16.97
N ARG A 113 -14.57 -25.61 16.55
CA ARG A 113 -14.47 -26.05 15.14
C ARG A 113 -15.82 -26.31 14.51
N PHE A 114 -16.01 -25.80 13.31
CA PHE A 114 -17.16 -26.04 12.46
C PHE A 114 -16.76 -26.97 11.32
N PRO A 115 -17.59 -27.97 10.98
CA PRO A 115 -17.48 -28.65 9.69
C PRO A 115 -18.11 -27.79 8.57
N ALA A 116 -18.05 -28.26 7.33
CA ALA A 116 -18.85 -27.70 6.23
C ALA A 116 -20.35 -27.66 6.61
N GLY A 117 -21.02 -26.56 6.29
CA GLY A 117 -22.44 -26.37 6.58
C GLY A 117 -22.82 -24.91 6.83
N ASN A 118 -24.11 -24.70 7.11
CA ASN A 118 -24.65 -23.38 7.45
C ASN A 118 -25.09 -23.40 8.91
N PHE A 119 -24.60 -22.46 9.74
CA PHE A 119 -24.84 -22.47 11.17
C PHE A 119 -25.54 -21.18 11.58
N LEU A 120 -26.73 -21.30 12.17
CA LEU A 120 -27.38 -20.18 12.85
C LEU A 120 -26.79 -20.07 14.26
N ILE A 121 -26.07 -18.99 14.52
CA ILE A 121 -25.41 -18.73 15.80
C ILE A 121 -26.00 -17.47 16.40
N HIS A 122 -26.86 -17.61 17.41
CA HIS A 122 -27.24 -16.48 18.26
C HIS A 122 -26.04 -15.89 19.03
N PRO A 123 -26.06 -14.59 19.38
CA PRO A 123 -24.98 -13.90 20.08
C PRO A 123 -24.38 -14.68 21.26
N ILE A 124 -23.06 -14.75 21.28
CA ILE A 124 -22.25 -15.38 22.33
C ILE A 124 -21.38 -14.29 22.95
N ASP A 125 -21.73 -13.92 24.19
CA ASP A 125 -20.96 -12.95 24.98
C ASP A 125 -20.07 -13.67 26.00
N LEU A 126 -18.76 -13.48 25.84
CA LEU A 126 -17.69 -13.98 26.68
C LEU A 126 -16.85 -12.82 27.25
N SER A 127 -17.34 -11.59 27.18
CA SER A 127 -16.60 -10.39 27.59
C SER A 127 -16.57 -10.14 29.10
N ALA A 128 -17.22 -10.99 29.89
CA ALA A 128 -17.23 -10.87 31.36
C ALA A 128 -15.87 -11.16 32.01
N HIS A 129 -15.00 -11.93 31.34
CA HIS A 129 -13.70 -12.33 31.86
C HIS A 129 -12.63 -12.36 30.76
N GLU A 130 -11.41 -11.97 31.11
CA GLU A 130 -10.27 -12.07 30.22
C GLU A 130 -10.00 -13.54 29.86
N LEU A 131 -9.90 -13.80 28.55
CA LEU A 131 -9.53 -15.07 27.97
C LEU A 131 -8.10 -14.98 27.46
N ARG A 132 -7.32 -16.02 27.71
CA ARG A 132 -6.00 -16.14 27.09
C ARG A 132 -6.12 -16.36 25.58
N LEU A 133 -6.95 -17.31 25.17
CA LEU A 133 -7.16 -17.73 23.78
C LEU A 133 -8.67 -17.77 23.44
N PHE A 134 -9.02 -17.33 22.24
CA PHE A 134 -10.34 -17.53 21.61
C PHE A 134 -10.17 -17.91 20.14
N TYR A 135 -10.32 -19.19 19.80
CA TYR A 135 -10.12 -19.66 18.43
C TYR A 135 -11.40 -20.22 17.81
N LEU A 136 -11.61 -19.86 16.55
CA LEU A 136 -12.78 -20.20 15.74
C LEU A 136 -12.29 -20.72 14.38
N TYR A 137 -12.49 -22.01 14.11
CA TYR A 137 -12.06 -22.65 12.86
C TYR A 137 -13.28 -23.18 12.12
N GLY A 138 -13.44 -22.79 10.86
CA GLY A 138 -14.35 -23.44 9.93
C GLY A 138 -13.62 -24.38 8.97
N ASP A 139 -14.40 -25.03 8.13
CA ASP A 139 -13.89 -25.82 7.00
C ASP A 139 -13.52 -24.86 5.87
N ASP A 140 -12.23 -24.72 5.62
CA ASP A 140 -11.70 -23.84 4.60
C ASP A 140 -11.90 -24.43 3.18
N SER A 141 -11.50 -23.66 2.17
CA SER A 141 -11.37 -24.18 0.82
C SER A 141 -9.94 -23.98 0.38
N SER A 142 -9.40 -24.89 -0.43
CA SER A 142 -8.04 -24.77 -0.99
C SER A 142 -7.85 -23.52 -1.87
N GLN A 143 -8.94 -22.82 -2.22
CA GLN A 143 -8.93 -21.57 -2.97
C GLN A 143 -8.93 -20.32 -2.06
N GLY A 144 -9.15 -20.46 -0.74
CA GLY A 144 -9.22 -19.38 0.26
C GLY A 144 -10.38 -18.39 0.12
N LEU A 145 -11.00 -18.31 -1.06
CA LEU A 145 -12.06 -17.37 -1.44
C LEU A 145 -13.45 -17.73 -0.88
N THR A 146 -13.75 -19.03 -0.75
CA THR A 146 -15.10 -19.53 -0.46
C THR A 146 -15.06 -20.63 0.59
N PRO A 147 -14.95 -20.27 1.88
CA PRO A 147 -15.03 -21.26 2.95
C PRO A 147 -16.32 -22.08 2.92
N CYS A 148 -16.23 -23.35 3.32
CA CYS A 148 -17.34 -24.31 3.32
C CYS A 148 -18.24 -24.18 4.56
N THR A 149 -17.79 -23.44 5.58
CA THR A 149 -18.60 -23.06 6.74
C THR A 149 -19.20 -21.67 6.55
N THR A 150 -20.52 -21.55 6.63
CA THR A 150 -21.22 -20.26 6.68
C THR A 150 -21.87 -20.08 8.04
N ILE A 151 -21.67 -18.91 8.65
CA ILE A 151 -22.37 -18.46 9.85
C ILE A 151 -23.40 -17.40 9.44
N ILE A 152 -24.61 -17.54 9.95
CA ILE A 152 -25.66 -16.53 9.98
C ILE A 152 -26.12 -16.35 11.43
N SER A 153 -26.82 -15.26 11.73
CA SER A 153 -27.31 -14.98 13.08
C SER A 153 -28.72 -14.40 13.07
N ASP A 154 -29.17 -13.95 14.24
CA ASP A 154 -30.53 -13.44 14.51
C ASP A 154 -30.80 -12.02 13.99
N MET A 155 -29.80 -11.36 13.39
CA MET A 155 -29.89 -9.97 12.93
C MET A 155 -30.10 -8.97 14.08
N SER A 156 -29.73 -9.35 15.31
CA SER A 156 -29.72 -8.43 16.46
C SER A 156 -28.62 -7.36 16.31
N ALA A 157 -28.66 -6.32 17.15
CA ALA A 157 -27.60 -5.31 17.18
C ALA A 157 -26.32 -5.76 17.92
N THR A 158 -26.34 -6.96 18.52
CA THR A 158 -25.22 -7.49 19.32
C THR A 158 -24.26 -8.33 18.48
N PRO A 159 -22.93 -8.24 18.70
CA PRO A 159 -21.97 -9.07 18.00
C PRO A 159 -22.28 -10.56 18.11
N VAL A 160 -22.08 -11.32 17.02
CA VAL A 160 -22.20 -12.79 17.07
C VAL A 160 -21.22 -13.37 18.09
N PHE A 161 -19.99 -12.87 18.10
CA PHE A 161 -18.97 -13.19 19.09
C PHE A 161 -18.47 -11.91 19.74
N ARG A 162 -18.82 -11.70 21.02
CA ARG A 162 -18.26 -10.63 21.85
C ARG A 162 -17.32 -11.26 22.86
N VAL A 163 -16.04 -10.90 22.82
CA VAL A 163 -15.01 -11.52 23.66
C VAL A 163 -14.15 -10.48 24.37
N GLN A 164 -13.41 -10.93 25.38
CA GLN A 164 -12.33 -10.19 26.00
C GLN A 164 -11.10 -11.10 25.97
N ALA A 165 -10.44 -11.25 24.83
CA ALA A 165 -9.41 -12.27 24.61
C ALA A 165 -8.06 -11.67 24.20
N ARG A 166 -6.96 -12.11 24.82
CA ARG A 166 -5.59 -11.66 24.44
C ARG A 166 -5.18 -12.13 23.06
N ARG A 167 -5.58 -13.35 22.67
CA ARG A 167 -5.28 -13.94 21.37
C ARG A 167 -6.52 -14.50 20.73
N SER A 168 -6.81 -14.06 19.51
CA SER A 168 -7.94 -14.54 18.74
C SER A 168 -7.51 -15.08 17.38
N VAL A 169 -8.07 -16.21 16.97
CA VAL A 169 -7.85 -16.81 15.64
C VAL A 169 -9.22 -17.10 15.03
N ILE A 170 -9.43 -16.66 13.80
CA ILE A 170 -10.66 -16.88 13.04
C ILE A 170 -10.27 -17.35 11.64
N GLU A 171 -10.64 -18.56 11.27
CA GLU A 171 -10.17 -19.15 10.02
C GLU A 171 -11.28 -19.89 9.28
N GLY A 172 -11.36 -19.74 7.96
CA GLY A 172 -12.21 -20.59 7.11
C GLY A 172 -13.70 -20.38 7.35
N ILE A 173 -14.15 -19.12 7.46
CA ILE A 173 -15.55 -18.79 7.75
C ILE A 173 -16.11 -17.82 6.73
N SER A 174 -17.32 -18.12 6.24
CA SER A 174 -18.18 -17.16 5.57
C SER A 174 -19.20 -16.59 6.55
N TRP A 175 -19.30 -15.26 6.65
CA TRP A 175 -20.31 -14.53 7.40
C TRP A 175 -21.32 -13.92 6.43
N ASP A 176 -22.59 -14.28 6.56
CA ASP A 176 -23.70 -13.60 5.88
C ASP A 176 -24.54 -12.84 6.92
N GLY A 177 -24.40 -11.52 6.94
CA GLY A 177 -25.09 -10.65 7.90
C GLY A 177 -26.57 -10.44 7.59
N ARG A 178 -27.07 -10.94 6.44
CA ARG A 178 -28.48 -10.83 6.00
C ARG A 178 -29.03 -9.40 6.01
N ALA A 179 -28.14 -8.41 5.93
CA ALA A 179 -28.48 -7.00 5.89
C ALA A 179 -28.74 -6.53 4.46
N ASN A 180 -29.60 -5.54 4.30
CA ASN A 180 -29.81 -4.82 3.05
C ASN A 180 -30.04 -3.33 3.33
N ALA A 181 -29.78 -2.50 2.33
CA ALA A 181 -30.09 -1.07 2.34
C ALA A 181 -30.36 -0.59 0.91
N ASP A 182 -31.14 0.49 0.75
CA ASP A 182 -31.38 1.10 -0.57
C ASP A 182 -30.21 1.99 -1.00
N ILE A 183 -29.31 1.40 -1.77
CA ILE A 183 -28.11 2.07 -2.32
C ILE A 183 -28.40 2.96 -3.53
N ASN A 184 -29.56 2.80 -4.19
CA ASN A 184 -29.89 3.59 -5.37
C ASN A 184 -30.48 4.94 -4.97
N ALA A 185 -31.38 4.95 -3.97
CA ALA A 185 -31.93 6.18 -3.43
C ALA A 185 -30.91 6.95 -2.57
N ASN A 186 -30.06 6.25 -1.82
CA ASN A 186 -29.06 6.87 -0.96
C ASN A 186 -27.68 6.76 -1.59
N GLN A 187 -27.15 7.86 -2.13
CA GLN A 187 -25.83 7.92 -2.80
C GLN A 187 -24.68 8.30 -1.84
N ARG A 188 -24.98 8.79 -0.63
CA ARG A 188 -24.01 9.07 0.44
C ARG A 188 -23.65 7.81 1.23
N ALA A 189 -22.79 7.92 2.25
CA ALA A 189 -22.57 6.82 3.18
C ALA A 189 -23.92 6.30 3.73
N ILE A 190 -24.12 4.98 3.68
CA ILE A 190 -25.26 4.32 4.30
C ILE A 190 -25.04 4.39 5.82
N SER A 191 -25.95 5.04 6.53
CA SER A 191 -25.91 5.08 8.00
C SER A 191 -26.51 3.80 8.58
N ALA A 192 -26.23 3.54 9.85
CA ALA A 192 -26.71 2.34 10.54
C ALA A 192 -28.24 2.20 10.46
N GLU A 193 -28.97 3.31 10.60
CA GLU A 193 -30.44 3.36 10.58
C GLU A 193 -31.06 3.06 9.21
N MET A 194 -30.26 3.10 8.14
CA MET A 194 -30.69 2.76 6.78
C MET A 194 -30.58 1.27 6.47
N CYS A 195 -29.89 0.50 7.32
CA CYS A 195 -29.70 -0.94 7.15
C CYS A 195 -30.85 -1.73 7.79
N SER A 196 -31.24 -2.86 7.19
CA SER A 196 -32.24 -3.76 7.77
C SER A 196 -31.80 -4.41 9.09
N ASN A 197 -30.50 -4.52 9.33
CA ASN A 197 -29.89 -4.85 10.62
C ASN A 197 -28.46 -4.29 10.68
N GLN A 198 -27.84 -4.34 11.85
CA GLN A 198 -26.52 -3.76 12.10
C GLN A 198 -25.60 -4.74 12.84
N GLN A 199 -25.81 -6.05 12.67
CA GLN A 199 -25.14 -7.05 13.48
C GLN A 199 -23.63 -7.12 13.19
N PRO A 200 -22.75 -6.91 14.19
CA PRO A 200 -21.32 -7.20 14.06
C PRO A 200 -21.05 -8.70 14.06
N PHE A 201 -19.97 -9.15 13.42
CA PHE A 201 -19.54 -10.55 13.54
C PHE A 201 -18.71 -10.78 14.80
N PHE A 202 -17.63 -10.02 14.97
CA PHE A 202 -16.66 -10.19 16.04
C PHE A 202 -16.29 -8.85 16.68
N GLU A 203 -16.36 -8.80 18.01
CA GLU A 203 -15.88 -7.68 18.82
C GLU A 203 -15.00 -8.20 19.94
N ASN A 204 -13.74 -7.75 19.97
CA ASN A 204 -12.85 -7.98 21.09
C ASN A 204 -12.74 -6.70 21.92
N THR A 205 -12.96 -6.84 23.22
CA THR A 205 -13.04 -5.72 24.17
C THR A 205 -11.87 -5.71 25.14
N ILE A 206 -10.87 -6.57 24.91
CA ILE A 206 -9.66 -6.57 25.71
C ILE A 206 -8.94 -5.23 25.55
N VAL A 207 -8.47 -4.68 26.67
CA VAL A 207 -7.69 -3.44 26.69
C VAL A 207 -6.22 -3.78 26.96
N ALA A 208 -5.35 -2.84 26.59
CA ALA A 208 -3.92 -2.92 26.77
C ALA A 208 -3.27 -4.12 26.07
N GLY A 209 -3.65 -4.38 24.82
CA GLY A 209 -2.99 -5.34 23.94
C GLY A 209 -3.86 -6.53 23.52
N GLU A 210 -4.04 -6.69 22.22
CA GLU A 210 -4.57 -7.89 21.59
C GLU A 210 -3.73 -8.39 20.40
N ASP A 211 -3.71 -9.71 20.21
CA ASP A 211 -3.19 -10.37 19.01
C ASP A 211 -4.36 -11.03 18.25
N VAL A 212 -4.55 -10.69 16.97
CA VAL A 212 -5.68 -11.23 16.19
C VAL A 212 -5.20 -11.76 14.84
N GLN A 213 -5.60 -12.99 14.52
CA GLN A 213 -5.33 -13.60 13.22
C GLN A 213 -6.65 -13.99 12.54
N VAL A 214 -6.89 -13.45 11.36
CA VAL A 214 -8.03 -13.81 10.52
C VAL A 214 -7.54 -14.25 9.16
N THR A 215 -7.90 -15.46 8.73
CA THR A 215 -7.47 -16.02 7.44
C THR A 215 -8.63 -16.68 6.72
N CYS A 216 -8.71 -16.54 5.39
CA CYS A 216 -9.76 -17.16 4.57
C CYS A 216 -11.17 -16.83 5.09
N PHE A 217 -11.48 -15.53 5.15
CA PHE A 217 -12.75 -15.05 5.69
C PHE A 217 -13.56 -14.30 4.63
N ARG A 218 -14.83 -14.68 4.48
CA ARG A 218 -15.73 -14.06 3.52
C ARG A 218 -16.86 -13.32 4.23
N VAL A 219 -17.17 -12.12 3.78
CA VAL A 219 -18.30 -11.32 4.29
C VAL A 219 -19.30 -11.07 3.18
N GLN A 220 -20.59 -11.26 3.48
CA GLN A 220 -21.68 -10.90 2.59
C GLN A 220 -22.80 -10.18 3.34
N ASN A 221 -23.44 -9.22 2.67
CA ASN A 221 -24.68 -8.57 3.13
C ASN A 221 -24.59 -8.09 4.58
N ASN A 222 -23.53 -7.37 4.92
CA ASN A 222 -23.22 -7.04 6.32
C ASN A 222 -23.62 -5.62 6.67
N GLY A 223 -24.41 -5.45 7.73
CA GLY A 223 -24.93 -4.15 8.17
C GLY A 223 -24.11 -3.45 9.25
N GLY A 224 -23.51 -4.22 10.18
CA GLY A 224 -22.68 -3.70 11.27
C GLY A 224 -21.19 -3.59 10.91
N THR A 225 -20.33 -3.34 11.89
CA THR A 225 -18.88 -3.52 11.70
C THR A 225 -18.52 -5.01 11.79
N VAL A 226 -17.84 -5.60 10.80
CA VAL A 226 -17.51 -7.05 10.84
C VAL A 226 -16.55 -7.38 11.98
N PHE A 227 -15.37 -6.74 11.99
CA PHE A 227 -14.34 -6.90 13.02
C PHE A 227 -14.15 -5.59 13.78
N LYS A 228 -14.45 -5.60 15.08
CA LYS A 228 -14.14 -4.52 16.01
C LYS A 228 -12.97 -4.93 16.90
N LEU A 229 -11.85 -4.27 16.66
CA LEU A 229 -10.55 -4.52 17.28
C LEU A 229 -10.17 -3.32 18.16
N LEU A 230 -9.42 -3.58 19.23
CA LEU A 230 -9.07 -2.59 20.25
C LEU A 230 -7.64 -2.85 20.76
N ASP A 231 -6.80 -1.81 20.78
CA ASP A 231 -5.44 -1.88 21.32
C ASP A 231 -4.58 -2.98 20.66
N THR A 232 -4.67 -3.14 19.32
CA THR A 232 -3.93 -4.21 18.63
C THR A 232 -2.42 -4.07 18.81
N PHE A 233 -1.75 -5.19 19.09
CA PHE A 233 -0.30 -5.27 19.23
C PHE A 233 0.37 -5.96 18.04
N ASP A 234 -0.22 -7.07 17.58
CA ASP A 234 0.18 -7.80 16.36
C ASP A 234 -1.08 -8.42 15.73
N THR A 235 -1.43 -8.01 14.51
CA THR A 235 -2.67 -8.47 13.86
C THR A 235 -2.43 -8.82 12.40
N ARG A 236 -2.87 -10.02 12.01
CA ARG A 236 -2.79 -10.48 10.62
C ARG A 236 -4.17 -10.76 10.06
N LEU A 237 -4.50 -10.10 8.96
CA LEU A 237 -5.74 -10.24 8.22
C LEU A 237 -5.36 -10.68 6.81
N ASP A 238 -5.55 -11.95 6.47
CA ASP A 238 -5.16 -12.53 5.17
C ASP A 238 -6.36 -13.13 4.46
N GLN A 239 -6.43 -12.98 3.13
CA GLN A 239 -7.49 -13.59 2.32
C GLN A 239 -8.90 -13.22 2.80
N ILE A 240 -9.12 -11.91 3.00
CA ILE A 240 -10.40 -11.34 3.40
C ILE A 240 -11.16 -10.87 2.15
N TYR A 241 -12.37 -11.39 1.95
CA TYR A 241 -13.17 -11.10 0.77
C TYR A 241 -14.55 -10.59 1.17
N THR A 242 -15.01 -9.48 0.58
CA THR A 242 -16.33 -8.93 0.90
C THR A 242 -17.18 -8.64 -0.32
N ASN A 243 -18.49 -8.76 -0.13
CA ASN A 243 -19.48 -8.40 -1.14
C ASN A 243 -20.73 -7.80 -0.46
N ASN A 244 -21.11 -6.58 -0.83
CA ASN A 244 -22.22 -5.81 -0.24
C ASN A 244 -22.06 -5.60 1.27
N THR A 245 -21.30 -4.58 1.65
CA THR A 245 -21.13 -4.18 3.05
C THR A 245 -21.68 -2.78 3.25
N TYR A 246 -22.60 -2.62 4.20
CA TYR A 246 -23.25 -1.35 4.52
C TYR A 246 -22.66 -0.70 5.77
N GLY A 247 -22.06 -1.51 6.65
CA GLY A 247 -21.17 -1.05 7.72
C GLY A 247 -19.69 -1.23 7.36
N ARG A 248 -18.82 -0.96 8.33
CA ARG A 248 -17.37 -1.13 8.19
C ARG A 248 -16.99 -2.61 8.14
N VAL A 249 -15.87 -2.95 7.52
CA VAL A 249 -15.35 -4.32 7.55
C VAL A 249 -14.36 -4.47 8.70
N ILE A 250 -13.35 -3.62 8.74
CA ILE A 250 -12.37 -3.62 9.83
C ILE A 250 -12.43 -2.27 10.51
N GLU A 251 -12.64 -2.29 11.82
CA GLU A 251 -12.55 -1.13 12.70
C GLU A 251 -11.54 -1.42 13.80
N VAL A 252 -10.54 -0.55 13.89
CA VAL A 252 -9.46 -0.65 14.85
C VAL A 252 -9.50 0.62 15.69
N GLY A 253 -9.68 0.45 16.99
CA GLY A 253 -9.66 1.52 17.97
C GLY A 253 -8.55 1.36 19.00
N TRP A 254 -8.54 2.29 19.95
CA TRP A 254 -7.66 2.25 21.10
C TRP A 254 -8.40 2.73 22.36
N SER A 255 -7.97 2.25 23.53
CA SER A 255 -8.65 2.45 24.81
C SER A 255 -8.22 3.72 25.54
N ASN A 256 -7.08 4.31 25.17
CA ASN A 256 -6.36 5.33 25.94
C ASN A 256 -5.99 4.86 27.36
N SER A 257 -5.79 3.56 27.55
CA SER A 257 -5.27 3.03 28.81
C SER A 257 -3.93 3.70 29.12
N ALA A 258 -3.85 4.37 30.27
CA ALA A 258 -2.63 5.04 30.74
C ALA A 258 -1.47 4.06 30.97
N ASN A 259 -1.78 2.78 31.20
CA ASN A 259 -0.79 1.73 31.35
C ASN A 259 -0.27 1.28 29.98
N GLY A 260 0.73 1.99 29.45
CA GLY A 260 1.37 1.67 28.17
C GLY A 260 1.03 2.61 27.02
N GLU A 261 0.37 3.74 27.28
CA GLU A 261 0.02 4.76 26.28
C GLU A 261 -0.72 4.15 25.07
N TRP A 262 -1.82 3.45 25.36
CA TRP A 262 -2.66 2.80 24.33
C TRP A 262 -3.53 3.84 23.60
N ASP A 263 -2.89 4.77 22.90
CA ASP A 263 -3.50 5.84 22.10
C ASP A 263 -3.44 5.57 20.58
N HIS A 264 -3.04 4.35 20.22
CA HIS A 264 -2.79 3.87 18.87
C HIS A 264 -2.83 2.33 18.80
N SER A 265 -2.62 1.81 17.59
CA SER A 265 -2.60 0.38 17.28
C SER A 265 -1.31 0.01 16.57
N THR A 266 -0.83 -1.22 16.74
CA THR A 266 0.50 -1.65 16.25
C THR A 266 0.40 -2.89 15.36
N ALA A 267 1.30 -2.95 14.36
CA ALA A 267 1.62 -4.12 13.54
C ALA A 267 0.40 -4.86 12.97
N ILE A 268 -0.40 -4.14 12.19
CA ILE A 268 -1.47 -4.75 11.39
C ILE A 268 -0.97 -5.04 9.98
N GLU A 269 -0.96 -6.32 9.59
CA GLU A 269 -0.76 -6.77 8.20
C GLU A 269 -2.10 -7.18 7.59
N LEU A 270 -2.55 -6.43 6.58
CA LEU A 270 -3.68 -6.78 5.72
C LEU A 270 -3.15 -7.25 4.35
N SER A 271 -3.42 -8.51 3.99
CA SER A 271 -2.87 -9.11 2.78
C SER A 271 -3.87 -9.94 1.98
N ASN A 272 -3.67 -9.98 0.66
CA ASN A 272 -4.44 -10.81 -0.28
C ASN A 272 -5.97 -10.63 -0.17
N ALA A 273 -6.41 -9.39 0.00
CA ALA A 273 -7.81 -9.08 0.29
C ALA A 273 -8.51 -8.39 -0.89
N ASN A 274 -9.82 -8.59 -1.00
CA ASN A 274 -10.65 -7.92 -2.00
C ASN A 274 -11.97 -7.46 -1.38
N PHE A 275 -12.18 -6.15 -1.35
CA PHE A 275 -13.38 -5.52 -0.83
C PHE A 275 -14.22 -4.97 -1.97
N GLN A 276 -15.44 -5.48 -2.16
CA GLN A 276 -16.34 -5.03 -3.21
C GLN A 276 -17.65 -4.53 -2.63
N TYR A 277 -18.15 -3.43 -3.20
CA TYR A 277 -19.47 -2.88 -2.90
C TYR A 277 -19.61 -2.49 -1.42
N GLY A 278 -18.66 -1.69 -0.93
CA GLY A 278 -18.74 -1.06 0.39
C GLY A 278 -19.48 0.28 0.35
N TYR A 279 -20.51 0.43 1.19
CA TYR A 279 -21.42 1.57 1.17
C TYR A 279 -21.45 2.38 2.48
N GLY A 280 -20.82 1.89 3.54
CA GLY A 280 -20.67 2.59 4.82
C GLY A 280 -19.79 3.83 4.73
N ASP A 281 -19.51 4.44 5.89
CA ASP A 281 -18.64 5.61 6.00
C ASP A 281 -17.14 5.29 5.83
N ALA A 282 -16.77 4.02 5.96
CA ALA A 282 -15.47 3.46 5.63
C ALA A 282 -15.59 1.94 5.42
N THR A 283 -14.78 1.36 4.55
CA THR A 283 -14.54 -0.10 4.53
C THR A 283 -13.47 -0.49 5.55
N LEU A 284 -12.36 0.27 5.57
CA LEU A 284 -11.28 0.11 6.51
C LEU A 284 -11.21 1.34 7.42
N MET A 285 -11.51 1.20 8.71
CA MET A 285 -11.37 2.27 9.70
C MET A 285 -10.22 1.90 10.64
N MET A 286 -9.00 2.26 10.25
CA MET A 286 -7.78 1.90 10.98
C MET A 286 -6.84 3.12 11.18
N PRO A 287 -7.32 4.20 11.82
CA PRO A 287 -6.48 5.35 12.15
C PRO A 287 -5.40 4.96 13.18
N ARG A 288 -4.27 5.68 13.15
CA ARG A 288 -3.15 5.52 14.10
C ARG A 288 -2.56 4.10 14.18
N VAL A 289 -2.65 3.31 13.11
CA VAL A 289 -1.89 2.06 13.04
C VAL A 289 -0.43 2.37 12.74
N THR A 290 0.48 2.02 13.65
CA THR A 290 1.92 2.10 13.42
C THR A 290 2.48 0.75 12.98
N GLN A 291 3.59 0.77 12.23
CA GLN A 291 4.21 -0.43 11.65
C GLN A 291 3.23 -1.33 10.86
N GLY A 292 2.25 -0.73 10.20
CA GLY A 292 1.24 -1.44 9.42
C GLY A 292 1.71 -1.80 8.01
N ILE A 293 1.11 -2.86 7.44
CA ILE A 293 1.43 -3.38 6.11
C ILE A 293 0.11 -3.64 5.34
N LEU A 294 0.01 -3.13 4.12
CA LEU A 294 -1.00 -3.53 3.14
C LEU A 294 -0.28 -4.21 1.97
N ARG A 295 -0.65 -5.45 1.63
CA ARG A 295 -0.02 -6.20 0.53
C ARG A 295 -1.05 -6.90 -0.35
N ASN A 296 -1.06 -6.59 -1.64
CA ASN A 296 -1.95 -7.21 -2.61
C ASN A 296 -3.43 -7.07 -2.19
N VAL A 297 -3.89 -5.82 -2.05
CA VAL A 297 -5.23 -5.49 -1.58
C VAL A 297 -5.99 -4.76 -2.69
N TRP A 298 -7.25 -5.14 -2.90
CA TRP A 298 -8.15 -4.53 -3.87
C TRP A 298 -9.39 -3.98 -3.17
N ILE A 299 -9.75 -2.72 -3.46
CA ILE A 299 -11.00 -2.10 -3.02
C ILE A 299 -11.71 -1.57 -4.25
N LYS A 300 -12.94 -2.04 -4.49
CA LYS A 300 -13.69 -1.78 -5.73
C LYS A 300 -15.13 -1.39 -5.47
N HIS A 301 -15.68 -0.53 -6.32
CA HIS A 301 -17.10 -0.13 -6.31
C HIS A 301 -17.58 0.33 -4.92
N THR A 302 -16.69 1.02 -4.21
CA THR A 302 -16.82 1.31 -2.78
C THR A 302 -16.90 2.81 -2.57
N ARG A 303 -17.87 3.29 -1.79
CA ARG A 303 -18.07 4.72 -1.57
C ARG A 303 -16.91 5.34 -0.80
N PHE A 304 -16.49 4.70 0.28
CA PHE A 304 -15.43 5.17 1.17
C PHE A 304 -14.44 4.04 1.44
N PRO A 305 -13.31 3.98 0.71
CA PRO A 305 -12.33 2.91 0.86
C PRO A 305 -11.81 2.76 2.28
N GLY A 306 -11.66 3.86 3.00
CA GLY A 306 -11.30 3.83 4.41
C GLY A 306 -10.59 5.07 4.91
N ASP A 307 -10.27 5.03 6.19
CA ASP A 307 -9.44 5.98 6.90
C ASP A 307 -8.30 5.27 7.62
N LEU A 308 -7.08 5.56 7.18
CA LEU A 308 -5.81 5.05 7.67
C LEU A 308 -4.92 6.21 8.16
N ASN A 309 -5.53 7.36 8.52
CA ASN A 309 -4.85 8.57 8.91
C ASN A 309 -3.89 8.35 10.10
N ASN A 310 -2.91 9.25 10.23
CA ASN A 310 -1.94 9.23 11.34
C ASN A 310 -1.15 7.92 11.52
N GLY A 311 -1.29 6.95 10.60
CA GLY A 311 -0.61 5.67 10.68
C GLY A 311 0.83 5.72 10.16
N GLN A 312 1.48 4.56 10.18
CA GLN A 312 2.73 4.28 9.50
C GLN A 312 2.55 3.00 8.68
N TRP A 313 2.62 3.12 7.36
CA TRP A 313 2.21 2.06 6.46
C TRP A 313 3.27 1.76 5.39
N LEU A 314 3.54 0.48 5.19
CA LEU A 314 4.10 -0.04 3.95
C LEU A 314 2.93 -0.55 3.08
N ILE A 315 2.75 0.03 1.91
CA ILE A 315 1.66 -0.31 0.99
C ILE A 315 2.24 -0.85 -0.32
N GLU A 316 1.91 -2.09 -0.64
CA GLU A 316 2.45 -2.83 -1.77
C GLU A 316 1.31 -3.43 -2.60
N THR A 317 1.18 -3.01 -3.86
CA THR A 317 0.13 -3.53 -4.75
C THR A 317 -1.28 -3.30 -4.19
N LEU A 318 -1.60 -2.03 -3.88
CA LEU A 318 -2.97 -1.61 -3.54
C LEU A 318 -3.70 -1.17 -4.81
N SER A 319 -4.91 -1.68 -5.03
CA SER A 319 -5.80 -1.27 -6.12
C SER A 319 -7.05 -0.58 -5.58
N LEU A 320 -7.31 0.65 -6.04
CA LEU A 320 -8.54 1.40 -5.78
C LEU A 320 -9.24 1.65 -7.11
N GLU A 321 -10.37 1.00 -7.35
CA GLU A 321 -11.11 1.11 -8.62
C GLU A 321 -12.56 1.49 -8.39
N ASP A 322 -13.04 2.52 -9.10
CA ASP A 322 -14.44 2.96 -9.00
C ASP A 322 -14.86 3.25 -7.55
N CYS A 323 -13.97 3.94 -6.82
CA CYS A 323 -14.21 4.38 -5.47
C CYS A 323 -14.62 5.85 -5.46
N ALA A 324 -15.74 6.18 -4.82
CA ALA A 324 -16.32 7.52 -4.89
C ALA A 324 -15.51 8.58 -4.12
N ASN A 325 -14.78 8.16 -3.08
CA ASN A 325 -13.95 9.01 -2.23
C ASN A 325 -12.53 8.43 -2.12
N PRO A 326 -11.52 9.27 -1.79
CA PRO A 326 -10.16 8.80 -1.59
C PRO A 326 -10.04 7.87 -0.38
N LEU A 327 -9.06 6.96 -0.40
CA LEU A 327 -8.54 6.35 0.81
C LEU A 327 -7.77 7.42 1.60
N ILE A 328 -8.14 7.66 2.86
CA ILE A 328 -7.52 8.70 3.67
C ILE A 328 -6.23 8.19 4.30
N LEU A 329 -5.11 8.82 3.93
CA LEU A 329 -3.78 8.63 4.51
C LEU A 329 -3.25 9.98 5.03
N ASP A 330 -4.15 10.86 5.44
CA ASP A 330 -3.78 12.18 5.95
C ASP A 330 -2.91 12.04 7.20
N ASN A 331 -1.87 12.88 7.29
CA ASN A 331 -0.84 12.84 8.33
C ASN A 331 -0.09 11.50 8.48
N ALA A 332 -0.31 10.52 7.60
CA ALA A 332 0.30 9.21 7.70
C ALA A 332 1.75 9.22 7.16
N ARG A 333 2.53 8.28 7.68
CA ARG A 333 3.91 8.01 7.28
C ARG A 333 3.93 6.82 6.34
N VAL A 334 3.92 7.07 5.03
CA VAL A 334 3.59 6.02 4.05
C VAL A 334 4.75 5.75 3.11
N GLN A 335 5.09 4.48 2.91
CA GLN A 335 5.91 4.01 1.80
C GLN A 335 5.04 3.18 0.87
N MET A 336 4.92 3.60 -0.39
CA MET A 336 4.00 3.00 -1.36
C MET A 336 4.74 2.50 -2.59
N ARG A 337 4.31 1.35 -3.11
CA ARG A 337 4.73 0.86 -4.43
C ARG A 337 3.62 0.12 -5.17
N GLN A 338 3.61 0.27 -6.49
CA GLN A 338 2.64 -0.37 -7.39
C GLN A 338 1.19 -0.02 -7.05
N LEU A 339 0.90 1.27 -6.85
CA LEU A 339 -0.45 1.75 -6.56
C LEU A 339 -1.27 1.83 -7.85
N ASN A 340 -2.34 1.04 -7.92
CA ASN A 340 -3.24 0.97 -9.07
C ASN A 340 -4.51 1.80 -8.81
N LEU A 341 -4.66 2.92 -9.53
CA LEU A 341 -5.78 3.86 -9.36
C LEU A 341 -6.59 3.95 -10.65
N HIS A 342 -7.85 3.50 -10.62
CA HIS A 342 -8.75 3.51 -11.78
C HIS A 342 -10.11 4.13 -11.46
N SER A 343 -10.75 4.67 -12.51
CA SER A 343 -12.14 5.13 -12.47
C SER A 343 -12.47 6.05 -11.29
N GLY A 344 -11.62 7.05 -11.02
CA GLY A 344 -11.81 8.00 -9.91
C GLY A 344 -11.21 7.57 -8.57
N GLY A 345 -10.73 6.32 -8.45
CA GLY A 345 -9.97 5.86 -7.30
C GLY A 345 -8.77 6.76 -7.02
N SER A 346 -8.59 7.14 -5.75
CA SER A 346 -7.57 8.10 -5.33
C SER A 346 -7.17 7.88 -3.87
N ILE A 347 -6.08 8.54 -3.46
CA ILE A 347 -5.62 8.58 -2.08
C ILE A 347 -5.50 10.04 -1.63
N SER A 348 -5.74 10.28 -0.35
CA SER A 348 -5.49 11.57 0.29
C SER A 348 -4.24 11.49 1.14
N LEU A 349 -3.30 12.41 0.97
CA LEU A 349 -2.01 12.46 1.69
C LEU A 349 -1.79 13.85 2.32
N ASN A 350 -2.87 14.47 2.80
CA ASN A 350 -2.80 15.84 3.29
C ASN A 350 -2.09 15.92 4.64
N ASN A 351 -1.49 17.07 4.91
CA ASN A 351 -1.02 17.42 6.24
C ASN A 351 -2.06 18.37 6.87
N THR A 352 -2.74 17.91 7.92
CA THR A 352 -3.86 18.63 8.54
C THR A 352 -3.53 19.01 9.98
N SER A 353 -4.38 19.84 10.60
CA SER A 353 -4.21 20.23 12.02
C SER A 353 -4.49 19.11 13.01
N GLU A 354 -5.18 18.04 12.59
CA GLU A 354 -5.56 16.88 13.42
C GLU A 354 -4.47 15.82 13.54
N ARG A 355 -3.22 16.23 13.29
CA ARG A 355 -2.06 15.34 13.34
C ARG A 355 -1.82 14.85 14.76
N TRP A 356 -1.65 13.54 14.91
CA TRP A 356 -1.33 12.89 16.19
C TRP A 356 0.14 13.07 16.58
N LEU A 357 1.07 12.77 15.66
CA LEU A 357 2.51 12.87 15.91
C LEU A 357 3.10 14.25 15.59
N SER A 358 4.36 14.45 15.96
CA SER A 358 5.07 15.70 15.64
C SER A 358 5.19 15.91 14.12
N GLY A 359 5.31 17.18 13.69
CA GLY A 359 5.54 17.49 12.28
C GLY A 359 6.85 16.90 11.73
N PHE A 360 7.84 16.64 12.59
CA PHE A 360 9.12 16.04 12.21
C PHE A 360 9.00 14.58 11.80
N GLU A 361 7.95 13.89 12.21
CA GLU A 361 7.69 12.50 11.85
C GLU A 361 6.98 12.37 10.50
N THR A 362 6.43 13.46 9.97
CA THR A 362 5.58 13.41 8.76
C THR A 362 6.38 13.17 7.48
N GLY A 363 5.74 12.53 6.52
CA GLY A 363 6.24 12.41 5.17
C GLY A 363 5.88 11.07 4.54
N TRP A 364 5.92 11.04 3.22
CA TRP A 364 5.64 9.83 2.47
C TRP A 364 6.57 9.70 1.27
N ARG A 365 6.67 8.47 0.77
CA ARG A 365 7.42 8.09 -0.41
C ARG A 365 6.58 7.15 -1.27
N ARG A 366 6.55 7.40 -2.56
CA ARG A 366 5.88 6.58 -3.56
C ARG A 366 6.89 6.20 -4.64
N ASP A 367 7.16 4.91 -4.77
CA ASP A 367 8.05 4.33 -5.77
C ASP A 367 7.23 3.54 -6.79
N GLU A 368 7.27 3.96 -8.05
CA GLU A 368 6.51 3.36 -9.14
C GLU A 368 7.45 3.02 -10.30
N SER A 369 7.01 2.15 -11.21
CA SER A 369 7.75 1.83 -12.44
C SER A 369 8.05 3.06 -13.30
N PHE A 370 7.26 4.13 -13.15
CA PHE A 370 7.38 5.39 -13.89
C PHE A 370 8.05 6.52 -13.11
N GLY A 371 8.56 6.28 -11.89
CA GLY A 371 9.32 7.26 -11.13
C GLY A 371 9.14 7.16 -9.61
N THR A 372 9.78 8.07 -8.88
CA THR A 372 9.64 8.22 -7.42
C THR A 372 9.17 9.63 -7.07
N GLN A 373 8.23 9.74 -6.14
CA GLN A 373 7.81 11.00 -5.53
C GLN A 373 7.95 10.88 -4.00
N MET A 374 8.51 11.91 -3.35
CA MET A 374 8.70 11.91 -1.90
C MET A 374 8.66 13.33 -1.33
N THR A 375 8.26 13.46 -0.06
CA THR A 375 8.24 14.73 0.67
C THR A 375 9.39 14.87 1.68
N GLY A 376 10.30 13.88 1.72
CA GLY A 376 11.44 13.83 2.63
C GLY A 376 12.78 14.15 1.97
N THR A 377 13.86 13.95 2.73
CA THR A 377 15.24 14.21 2.26
C THR A 377 15.76 13.12 1.33
N LEU A 378 16.41 13.51 0.23
CA LEU A 378 17.24 12.63 -0.59
C LEU A 378 18.72 12.93 -0.35
N ARG A 379 19.50 11.91 0.06
CA ARG A 379 20.96 11.98 0.14
C ARG A 379 21.56 10.90 -0.75
N VAL A 380 22.41 11.30 -1.70
CA VAL A 380 23.14 10.41 -2.59
C VAL A 380 24.64 10.59 -2.41
N GLY A 381 25.41 9.50 -2.46
CA GLY A 381 26.89 9.58 -2.38
C GLY A 381 27.49 10.16 -3.67
N TRP A 382 27.02 9.66 -4.80
CA TRP A 382 27.23 10.19 -6.14
C TRP A 382 26.01 9.83 -6.98
N HIS A 383 25.78 10.54 -8.09
CA HIS A 383 24.75 10.18 -9.06
C HIS A 383 25.34 10.13 -10.46
N SER A 384 24.76 9.29 -11.31
CA SER A 384 25.08 9.19 -12.73
C SER A 384 23.79 9.20 -13.54
N GLY A 385 23.92 9.49 -14.83
CA GLY A 385 22.81 9.61 -15.77
C GLY A 385 23.03 8.77 -17.01
N TYR A 386 22.45 9.21 -18.12
CA TYR A 386 22.72 8.64 -19.43
C TYR A 386 24.15 8.96 -19.87
N ARG A 387 24.72 8.12 -20.74
CA ARG A 387 26.11 8.24 -21.18
C ARG A 387 26.26 7.96 -22.66
N ILE A 388 27.07 8.79 -23.32
CA ILE A 388 27.60 8.57 -24.67
C ILE A 388 29.12 8.71 -24.63
N THR A 389 29.85 7.91 -25.41
CA THR A 389 31.31 7.80 -25.31
C THR A 389 31.95 7.93 -26.69
N ASN A 390 32.92 8.83 -26.84
CA ASN A 390 33.74 8.94 -28.06
C ASN A 390 35.24 8.76 -27.75
N ASN A 391 35.72 7.53 -27.89
CA ASN A 391 37.15 7.16 -27.82
C ASN A 391 37.79 7.01 -29.22
N SER A 392 37.12 7.49 -30.26
CA SER A 392 37.62 7.36 -31.63
C SER A 392 38.46 8.58 -32.02
N ALA A 393 39.30 8.40 -33.04
CA ALA A 393 40.12 9.48 -33.61
C ALA A 393 39.31 10.52 -34.41
N SER A 394 37.99 10.35 -34.56
CA SER A 394 37.11 11.28 -35.27
C SER A 394 36.01 11.83 -34.37
N ASP A 395 35.55 13.05 -34.69
CA ASP A 395 34.38 13.62 -34.03
C ASP A 395 33.13 12.86 -34.51
N LYS A 396 32.25 12.49 -33.58
CA LYS A 396 31.09 11.62 -33.87
C LYS A 396 29.78 12.26 -33.42
N TRP A 397 28.73 12.02 -34.19
CA TRP A 397 27.37 12.40 -33.83
C TRP A 397 26.67 11.27 -33.09
N TYR A 398 25.93 11.62 -32.05
CA TYR A 398 25.08 10.72 -31.29
C TYR A 398 23.68 11.28 -31.23
N LYS A 399 22.67 10.43 -31.37
CA LYS A 399 21.28 10.81 -31.09
C LYS A 399 21.02 10.59 -29.61
N LEU A 400 20.77 11.64 -28.84
CA LEU A 400 20.47 11.46 -27.41
C LEU A 400 19.11 10.77 -27.22
N GLY A 401 18.14 11.14 -28.05
CA GLY A 401 16.78 10.65 -27.95
C GLY A 401 15.77 11.73 -28.31
N LYS A 402 14.56 11.62 -27.75
CA LYS A 402 13.49 12.60 -27.93
C LYS A 402 12.82 12.99 -26.63
N VAL A 403 12.42 14.26 -26.54
CA VAL A 403 11.62 14.81 -25.44
C VAL A 403 10.20 15.11 -25.91
N PHE A 404 9.23 14.85 -25.06
CA PHE A 404 7.82 15.22 -25.23
C PHE A 404 7.39 16.25 -24.19
N MET A 405 6.69 17.27 -24.65
CA MET A 405 6.25 18.45 -23.88
C MET A 405 4.74 18.64 -24.03
N PRO A 406 3.92 18.01 -23.16
CA PRO A 406 2.46 18.08 -23.26
C PRO A 406 1.88 19.48 -23.02
N LYS A 407 2.59 20.37 -22.32
CA LYS A 407 2.13 21.73 -22.01
C LYS A 407 2.91 22.79 -22.78
N GLU A 408 2.24 23.87 -23.16
CA GLU A 408 2.92 25.07 -23.67
C GLU A 408 3.74 25.72 -22.56
N ASN A 409 4.83 26.38 -22.93
CA ASN A 409 5.81 26.97 -22.01
C ASN A 409 6.50 25.95 -21.08
N GLN A 410 6.47 24.67 -21.44
CA GLN A 410 7.26 23.64 -20.79
C GLN A 410 8.69 23.64 -21.34
N GLN A 411 9.66 23.43 -20.45
CA GLN A 411 11.07 23.29 -20.78
C GLN A 411 11.66 21.96 -20.27
N TRP A 412 12.64 21.47 -21.03
CA TRP A 412 13.61 20.46 -20.66
C TRP A 412 15.01 21.09 -20.65
N VAL A 413 15.81 20.78 -19.64
CA VAL A 413 17.24 21.13 -19.58
C VAL A 413 18.05 19.85 -19.62
N VAL A 414 18.93 19.73 -20.61
CA VAL A 414 19.91 18.65 -20.73
C VAL A 414 21.26 19.20 -20.27
N GLU A 415 21.75 18.70 -19.14
CA GLU A 415 23.08 19.02 -18.61
C GLU A 415 24.05 17.92 -19.03
N MET A 416 25.02 18.25 -19.88
CA MET A 416 26.01 17.33 -20.44
C MET A 416 27.39 17.64 -19.88
N THR A 417 27.93 16.74 -19.05
CA THR A 417 29.25 16.86 -18.43
C THR A 417 30.23 15.92 -19.11
N GLY A 418 31.29 16.49 -19.68
CA GLY A 418 32.33 15.77 -20.41
C GLY A 418 33.43 16.75 -20.84
N LYS A 419 34.70 16.35 -20.71
CA LYS A 419 35.86 17.19 -21.05
C LYS A 419 36.25 16.98 -22.52
N LEU A 420 36.60 18.05 -23.22
CA LEU A 420 36.95 17.99 -24.65
C LEU A 420 38.21 17.16 -24.96
N THR A 421 39.17 17.13 -24.04
CA THR A 421 40.49 16.52 -24.24
C THR A 421 40.97 15.81 -22.97
N ASN A 422 41.77 14.75 -23.14
CA ASN A 422 42.50 14.09 -22.05
C ASN A 422 43.86 14.75 -21.74
N GLU A 423 44.22 15.83 -22.45
CA GLU A 423 45.45 16.58 -22.22
C GLU A 423 45.53 17.20 -20.81
N GLU A 424 46.76 17.32 -20.31
CA GLU A 424 47.09 17.97 -19.04
C GLU A 424 46.82 19.48 -19.11
N ILE A 425 46.40 20.07 -17.98
CA ILE A 425 46.24 21.52 -17.88
C ILE A 425 47.64 22.15 -17.95
N SER A 426 47.87 23.00 -18.94
CA SER A 426 49.13 23.73 -19.11
C SER A 426 48.91 25.19 -19.49
N GLY A 427 49.85 26.06 -19.10
CA GLY A 427 49.83 27.49 -19.42
C GLY A 427 48.82 28.34 -18.64
N VAL A 428 48.67 29.60 -19.05
CA VAL A 428 47.67 30.55 -18.51
C VAL A 428 46.48 30.60 -19.46
N ALA A 429 45.26 30.49 -18.93
CA ALA A 429 44.04 30.57 -19.72
C ALA A 429 43.88 31.97 -20.35
N GLY A 430 43.99 32.05 -21.68
CA GLY A 430 43.88 33.31 -22.41
C GLY A 430 42.48 33.64 -22.93
N ASN A 431 41.61 32.64 -23.10
CA ASN A 431 40.28 32.85 -23.69
C ASN A 431 39.26 31.87 -23.09
N PRO A 432 38.07 32.34 -22.65
CA PRO A 432 37.04 31.49 -22.08
C PRO A 432 36.54 30.36 -23.00
N VAL A 433 36.66 30.47 -24.33
CA VAL A 433 36.18 29.42 -25.26
C VAL A 433 37.22 28.33 -25.59
N THR A 434 38.49 28.52 -25.22
CA THR A 434 39.56 27.53 -25.46
C THR A 434 40.32 27.14 -24.19
N ALA A 435 39.96 27.69 -23.03
CA ALA A 435 40.62 27.42 -21.76
C ALA A 435 40.43 25.96 -21.33
N MET A 436 41.51 25.18 -21.34
CA MET A 436 41.51 23.80 -20.83
C MET A 436 41.07 23.76 -19.36
N SER A 437 39.88 23.20 -19.14
CA SER A 437 39.22 23.13 -17.83
C SER A 437 38.20 21.98 -17.82
N SER A 438 37.46 21.81 -16.73
CA SER A 438 36.27 20.94 -16.73
C SER A 438 35.28 21.40 -17.81
N GLY A 439 34.39 20.52 -18.25
CA GLY A 439 33.53 20.79 -19.39
C GLY A 439 32.07 20.42 -19.12
N THR A 440 31.18 21.40 -19.22
CA THR A 440 29.73 21.17 -19.13
C THR A 440 28.99 22.00 -20.18
N SER A 441 28.01 21.40 -20.85
CA SER A 441 27.10 22.08 -21.77
C SER A 441 25.66 21.95 -21.26
N TYR A 442 24.93 23.07 -21.25
CA TYR A 442 23.51 23.10 -20.94
C TYR A 442 22.72 23.39 -22.20
N LEU A 443 21.85 22.47 -22.59
CA LEU A 443 20.88 22.65 -23.66
C LEU A 443 19.50 22.82 -23.03
N ALA A 444 18.89 23.98 -23.19
CA ALA A 444 17.48 24.19 -22.87
C ALA A 444 16.65 24.00 -24.13
N ILE A 445 15.63 23.14 -24.07
CA ILE A 445 14.64 22.93 -25.13
C ILE A 445 13.27 23.23 -24.57
N TYR A 446 12.50 24.09 -25.22
CA TYR A 446 11.22 24.54 -24.71
C TYR A 446 10.17 24.67 -25.81
N ARG A 447 8.95 24.30 -25.43
CA ARG A 447 7.77 24.43 -26.28
C ARG A 447 7.17 25.82 -26.14
N CYS A 448 7.17 26.57 -27.23
CA CYS A 448 6.40 27.81 -27.37
C CYS A 448 5.06 27.55 -28.08
N ALA A 449 4.23 28.59 -28.21
CA ALA A 449 2.90 28.50 -28.82
C ALA A 449 2.88 27.90 -30.24
N LYS A 450 3.91 28.14 -31.05
CA LYS A 450 3.92 27.74 -32.48
C LYS A 450 4.98 26.70 -32.84
N ALA A 451 6.00 26.53 -32.02
CA ALA A 451 7.13 25.66 -32.31
C ALA A 451 7.97 25.40 -31.05
N ILE A 452 8.92 24.49 -31.19
CA ILE A 452 9.93 24.20 -30.17
C ILE A 452 11.21 24.98 -30.49
N TYR A 453 11.78 25.59 -29.47
CA TYR A 453 13.02 26.34 -29.56
C TYR A 453 14.04 25.80 -28.57
N ALA A 454 15.29 26.17 -28.77
CA ALA A 454 16.36 25.76 -27.88
C ALA A 454 17.46 26.82 -27.83
N ASP A 455 18.13 26.90 -26.69
CA ASP A 455 19.37 27.63 -26.51
C ASP A 455 20.41 26.78 -25.78
N ILE A 456 21.68 27.16 -25.97
CA ILE A 456 22.82 26.43 -25.44
C ILE A 456 23.82 27.39 -24.79
N ARG A 457 24.41 26.93 -23.69
CA ARG A 457 25.55 27.57 -23.02
C ARG A 457 26.56 26.54 -22.56
N HIS A 458 27.81 26.97 -22.40
CA HIS A 458 28.94 26.13 -22.03
C HIS A 458 29.66 26.69 -20.80
N TYR A 459 30.22 25.79 -19.99
CA TYR A 459 31.18 26.08 -18.95
C TYR A 459 32.47 25.31 -19.22
N GLY A 460 33.59 26.02 -19.15
CA GLY A 460 34.91 25.51 -19.44
C GLY A 460 35.04 24.94 -20.85
N LEU A 461 35.65 23.75 -21.00
CA LEU A 461 35.94 23.15 -22.30
C LEU A 461 35.19 21.81 -22.50
N PRO A 462 33.89 21.85 -22.84
CA PRO A 462 33.06 20.66 -22.96
C PRO A 462 33.38 19.81 -24.19
N ALA A 463 33.15 18.50 -24.09
CA ALA A 463 33.25 17.54 -25.20
C ALA A 463 32.27 17.78 -26.35
N VAL A 464 31.17 18.49 -26.06
CA VAL A 464 30.13 18.84 -27.03
C VAL A 464 30.64 19.92 -27.99
N LEU A 465 30.68 19.59 -29.27
CA LEU A 465 31.10 20.49 -30.35
C LEU A 465 29.92 21.18 -31.05
N ASP A 466 28.82 20.47 -31.21
CA ASP A 466 27.62 20.95 -31.89
C ASP A 466 26.39 20.19 -31.39
N ILE A 467 25.24 20.83 -31.48
CA ILE A 467 23.94 20.25 -31.14
C ILE A 467 22.97 20.56 -32.28
N LYS A 468 22.22 19.54 -32.68
CA LYS A 468 21.10 19.69 -33.60
C LYS A 468 19.84 19.13 -32.99
N PHE A 469 18.70 19.68 -33.38
CA PHE A 469 17.41 19.14 -33.01
C PHE A 469 16.42 19.21 -34.17
N ASN A 470 15.40 18.36 -34.11
CA ASN A 470 14.26 18.34 -35.03
C ASN A 470 12.98 18.52 -34.26
N ARG A 471 11.99 19.13 -34.92
CA ARG A 471 10.66 19.37 -34.37
C ARG A 471 9.70 18.37 -34.99
N ILE A 472 9.06 17.54 -34.16
CA ILE A 472 7.97 16.68 -34.56
C ILE A 472 6.68 17.32 -34.04
N GLY A 473 6.02 18.07 -34.91
CA GLY A 473 4.90 18.95 -34.53
C GLY A 473 5.36 20.05 -33.56
N THR A 474 4.50 20.39 -32.60
CA THR A 474 4.78 21.40 -31.56
C THR A 474 5.14 20.80 -30.20
N THR A 475 5.04 19.48 -30.05
CA THR A 475 5.12 18.81 -28.73
C THR A 475 6.36 17.95 -28.55
N THR A 476 7.04 17.55 -29.62
CA THR A 476 8.11 16.57 -29.56
C THR A 476 9.37 17.09 -30.24
N SER A 477 10.53 16.89 -29.62
CA SER A 477 11.83 17.25 -30.20
C SER A 477 12.80 16.07 -30.14
N GLU A 478 13.47 15.77 -31.24
CA GLU A 478 14.61 14.85 -31.27
C GLU A 478 15.92 15.63 -31.13
N ILE A 479 16.93 15.05 -30.49
CA ILE A 479 18.17 15.74 -30.09
C ILE A 479 19.39 14.94 -30.54
N TRP A 480 20.34 15.62 -31.18
CA TRP A 480 21.64 15.09 -31.58
C TRP A 480 22.76 15.95 -31.03
N VAL A 481 23.86 15.30 -30.66
CA VAL A 481 25.05 15.94 -30.11
C VAL A 481 26.28 15.41 -30.83
N LYS A 482 27.17 16.31 -31.23
CA LYS A 482 28.48 15.98 -31.77
C LYS A 482 29.51 16.01 -30.65
N LEU A 483 30.23 14.90 -30.44
CA LEU A 483 31.31 14.81 -29.47
C LEU A 483 32.68 14.85 -30.15
N LYS A 484 33.62 15.53 -29.49
CA LYS A 484 35.03 15.57 -29.90
C LYS A 484 35.65 14.17 -29.92
N ALA A 485 36.50 13.91 -30.92
CA ALA A 485 37.40 12.75 -30.96
C ALA A 485 38.17 12.58 -29.65
N ASN A 486 38.29 11.35 -29.14
CA ASN A 486 39.00 11.02 -27.90
C ASN A 486 38.56 11.81 -26.65
N SER A 487 37.34 12.35 -26.61
CA SER A 487 36.80 13.04 -25.42
C SER A 487 36.35 12.10 -24.32
N GLY A 488 36.26 10.79 -24.59
CA GLY A 488 35.85 9.80 -23.62
C GLY A 488 34.36 9.89 -23.30
N ASP A 489 34.04 9.75 -22.01
CA ASP A 489 32.67 9.70 -21.52
C ASP A 489 32.07 11.11 -21.39
N THR A 490 30.91 11.31 -22.01
CA THR A 490 30.03 12.45 -21.74
C THR A 490 28.74 11.93 -21.10
N LEU A 491 28.52 12.35 -19.86
CA LEU A 491 27.34 12.02 -19.08
C LEU A 491 26.28 13.12 -19.26
N PHE A 492 25.00 12.76 -19.23
CA PHE A 492 23.95 13.75 -19.15
C PHE A 492 22.77 13.40 -18.27
N ASN A 493 22.23 14.43 -17.63
CA ASN A 493 21.02 14.41 -16.82
C ASN A 493 19.98 15.36 -17.40
N LEU A 494 18.71 15.08 -17.14
CA LEU A 494 17.59 15.90 -17.61
C LEU A 494 16.78 16.46 -16.45
N THR A 495 16.38 17.73 -16.58
CA THR A 495 15.37 18.35 -15.71
C THR A 495 14.21 18.84 -16.56
N SER A 496 12.98 18.74 -16.06
CA SER A 496 11.78 19.22 -16.74
C SER A 496 10.88 20.01 -15.81
N THR A 497 10.14 20.95 -16.38
CA THR A 497 9.06 21.70 -15.70
C THR A 497 7.68 21.12 -15.98
N GLY A 498 7.59 20.12 -16.86
CA GLY A 498 6.31 19.54 -17.25
C GLY A 498 5.79 18.50 -16.28
N PRO A 499 4.51 18.10 -16.45
CA PRO A 499 3.88 17.13 -15.58
C PRO A 499 4.57 15.77 -15.69
N THR A 500 4.73 15.11 -14.55
CA THR A 500 5.12 13.72 -14.40
C THR A 500 3.91 12.79 -14.52
N ARG A 501 4.13 11.47 -14.55
CA ARG A 501 3.02 10.49 -14.55
C ARG A 501 2.22 10.51 -13.25
N PHE A 502 2.78 11.02 -12.15
CA PHE A 502 2.06 11.22 -10.89
C PHE A 502 0.96 12.28 -11.01
N GLU A 503 1.13 13.26 -11.90
CA GLU A 503 0.24 14.42 -12.02
C GLU A 503 -0.76 14.28 -13.18
N SER A 504 -0.42 13.53 -14.24
CA SER A 504 -1.24 13.44 -15.45
C SER A 504 -1.02 12.11 -16.20
N GLY A 505 -2.09 11.60 -16.82
CA GLY A 505 -2.00 10.45 -17.73
C GLY A 505 -1.17 10.75 -18.98
N VAL A 506 -1.31 11.97 -19.53
CA VAL A 506 -0.41 12.49 -20.58
C VAL A 506 0.67 13.33 -19.90
N CYS A 507 1.85 12.77 -19.77
CA CYS A 507 2.98 13.32 -19.02
C CYS A 507 4.18 13.61 -19.90
N SER A 508 5.18 14.30 -19.33
CA SER A 508 6.46 14.57 -19.97
C SER A 508 7.26 13.28 -20.12
N LEU A 509 7.84 13.05 -21.29
CA LEU A 509 8.56 11.82 -21.59
C LEU A 509 9.91 12.12 -22.23
N PHE A 510 10.96 11.47 -21.75
CA PHE A 510 12.21 11.32 -22.47
C PHE A 510 12.33 9.87 -22.96
N THR A 511 12.59 9.68 -24.25
CA THR A 511 12.89 8.37 -24.83
C THR A 511 14.31 8.40 -25.36
N SER A 512 15.21 7.67 -24.69
CA SER A 512 16.62 7.59 -25.06
C SER A 512 16.84 6.81 -26.35
N ASP A 513 17.85 7.21 -27.12
CA ASP A 513 18.33 6.49 -28.30
C ASP A 513 19.81 6.10 -28.10
N LEU A 514 20.65 7.10 -27.81
CA LEU A 514 22.08 7.01 -27.47
C LEU A 514 22.98 6.42 -28.56
N GLY A 515 22.43 6.08 -29.72
CA GLY A 515 23.18 5.52 -30.84
C GLY A 515 24.10 6.52 -31.51
N GLU A 516 25.27 6.04 -31.95
CA GLU A 516 26.11 6.74 -32.92
C GLU A 516 25.35 6.87 -34.25
N VAL A 517 25.40 8.05 -34.86
CA VAL A 517 24.74 8.33 -36.13
C VAL A 517 25.64 7.92 -37.29
N ALA A 518 25.29 6.81 -37.95
CA ALA A 518 25.97 6.37 -39.16
C ALA A 518 25.57 7.20 -40.39
N ASP A 519 24.27 7.48 -40.55
CA ASP A 519 23.74 8.29 -41.64
C ASP A 519 23.59 9.75 -41.21
N LEU A 520 24.55 10.59 -41.60
CA LEU A 520 24.57 12.00 -41.26
C LEU A 520 23.38 12.80 -41.85
N SER A 521 22.66 12.26 -42.84
CA SER A 521 21.46 12.90 -43.38
C SER A 521 20.25 12.82 -42.42
N SER A 522 20.31 11.92 -41.42
CA SER A 522 19.27 11.77 -40.40
C SER A 522 19.37 12.79 -39.26
N ILE A 523 20.43 13.59 -39.21
CA ILE A 523 20.68 14.58 -38.16
C ILE A 523 19.68 15.73 -38.28
N GLY A 524 19.28 16.28 -37.14
CA GLY A 524 18.41 17.44 -37.11
C GLY A 524 18.94 18.66 -37.86
N THR A 525 18.03 19.49 -38.33
CA THR A 525 18.37 20.66 -39.15
C THR A 525 18.45 21.96 -38.36
N VAL A 526 17.93 21.98 -37.12
CA VAL A 526 17.85 23.19 -36.30
C VAL A 526 19.00 23.21 -35.29
N SER A 527 19.73 24.32 -35.22
CA SER A 527 20.71 24.57 -34.16
C SER A 527 20.07 25.36 -33.00
N PRO A 528 20.44 25.06 -31.74
CA PRO A 528 20.09 25.93 -30.62
C PRO A 528 20.78 27.28 -30.76
N ALA A 529 20.17 28.34 -30.24
CA ALA A 529 20.81 29.65 -30.16
C ALA A 529 21.88 29.63 -29.06
N ALA A 530 23.14 29.91 -29.42
CA ALA A 530 24.23 30.01 -28.43
C ALA A 530 24.07 31.30 -27.62
N ARG A 531 23.48 31.21 -26.42
CA ARG A 531 23.14 32.35 -25.57
C ARG A 531 23.43 32.04 -24.12
N MET A 532 23.99 33.00 -23.40
CA MET A 532 24.05 32.95 -21.94
C MET A 532 23.62 34.27 -21.34
N SER A 533 23.00 34.20 -20.16
CA SER A 533 22.55 35.36 -19.40
C SER A 533 22.66 35.04 -17.92
N LEU A 534 23.50 35.77 -17.20
CA LEU A 534 23.67 35.68 -15.75
C LEU A 534 23.39 37.06 -15.14
N HIS A 535 22.26 37.19 -14.43
CA HIS A 535 21.80 38.46 -13.88
C HIS A 535 20.95 38.27 -12.62
N ASN A 536 20.79 39.34 -11.85
CA ASN A 536 19.86 39.41 -10.72
C ASN A 536 18.47 40.00 -11.09
N GLY A 537 18.25 40.29 -12.38
CA GLY A 537 17.04 40.95 -12.88
C GLY A 537 17.22 42.44 -13.21
N LEU A 538 18.37 43.03 -12.86
CA LEU A 538 18.70 44.43 -13.11
C LEU A 538 20.05 44.61 -13.83
N ALA A 539 21.08 43.93 -13.32
CA ALA A 539 22.44 43.98 -13.87
C ALA A 539 22.96 42.56 -14.11
N GLY A 540 23.90 42.41 -15.04
CA GLY A 540 24.45 41.11 -15.40
C GLY A 540 25.37 41.10 -16.60
N VAL A 541 25.81 39.89 -16.95
CA VAL A 541 26.71 39.59 -18.07
C VAL A 541 26.15 38.44 -18.89
N GLY A 542 26.41 38.45 -20.20
CA GLY A 542 25.93 37.43 -21.11
C GLY A 542 26.71 37.37 -22.41
N ALA A 543 26.26 36.50 -23.31
CA ALA A 543 26.72 36.45 -24.69
C ALA A 543 25.56 36.09 -25.60
N ASN A 544 25.55 36.63 -26.82
CA ASN A 544 24.55 36.33 -27.84
C ASN A 544 25.09 35.41 -28.94
N GLU A 545 24.20 34.98 -29.83
CA GLU A 545 24.47 34.03 -30.91
C GLU A 545 25.47 34.54 -31.97
N LYS A 546 25.86 35.83 -31.90
CA LYS A 546 26.89 36.43 -32.75
C LYS A 546 28.28 36.40 -32.12
N GLY A 547 28.42 35.79 -30.94
CA GLY A 547 29.68 35.75 -30.19
C GLY A 547 30.03 37.08 -29.51
N ILE A 548 29.03 37.94 -29.23
CA ILE A 548 29.24 39.26 -28.64
C ILE A 548 28.94 39.21 -27.14
N LEU A 549 29.87 39.71 -26.32
CA LEU A 549 29.69 39.97 -24.91
C LEU A 549 28.57 41.01 -24.70
N THR A 550 27.59 40.68 -23.87
CA THR A 550 26.51 41.60 -23.47
C THR A 550 26.65 41.95 -21.99
N ILE A 551 26.51 43.22 -21.63
CA ILE A 551 26.57 43.71 -20.26
C ILE A 551 25.34 44.57 -20.00
N ALA A 552 24.69 44.37 -18.85
CA ALA A 552 23.63 45.23 -18.35
C ALA A 552 24.06 45.82 -17.00
N THR A 553 23.96 47.15 -16.87
CA THR A 553 24.25 47.89 -15.64
C THR A 553 23.44 49.19 -15.62
N ALA A 554 23.41 49.87 -14.48
CA ALA A 554 22.80 51.19 -14.36
C ALA A 554 23.44 52.18 -15.36
N THR A 555 22.61 53.00 -16.00
CA THR A 555 23.11 54.04 -16.89
C THR A 555 23.89 55.08 -16.08
N ALA A 556 25.17 55.25 -16.39
CA ALA A 556 25.98 56.31 -15.81
C ALA A 556 25.76 57.64 -16.56
N SER A 557 25.83 58.75 -15.83
CA SER A 557 25.94 60.09 -16.44
C SER A 557 27.27 60.22 -17.17
N THR A 558 27.30 61.00 -18.26
CA THR A 558 28.55 61.30 -18.96
C THR A 558 29.56 61.95 -18.00
N PRO A 559 30.79 61.43 -17.88
CA PRO A 559 31.82 62.05 -17.05
C PRO A 559 32.10 63.49 -17.49
N THR A 560 32.22 64.41 -16.52
CA THR A 560 32.63 65.79 -16.78
C THR A 560 34.14 65.93 -17.01
N ASP A 561 34.92 64.96 -16.53
CA ASP A 561 36.35 64.81 -16.80
C ASP A 561 36.56 63.59 -17.72
N LEU A 562 37.24 63.80 -18.85
CA LEU A 562 37.58 62.74 -19.81
C LEU A 562 38.95 62.10 -19.54
N THR A 563 39.54 62.39 -18.39
CA THR A 563 40.74 61.71 -17.89
C THR A 563 40.31 60.44 -17.16
N PRO A 564 40.81 59.25 -17.55
CA PRO A 564 40.54 58.02 -16.79
C PRO A 564 40.99 58.14 -15.34
N SER A 565 40.09 57.86 -14.40
CA SER A 565 40.40 57.73 -12.96
C SER A 565 41.37 56.56 -12.71
N GLY A 566 41.34 55.55 -13.56
CA GLY A 566 42.31 54.45 -13.55
C GLY A 566 42.08 53.43 -14.66
N TYR A 567 42.79 52.31 -14.56
CA TYR A 567 42.70 51.20 -15.52
C TYR A 567 42.53 49.86 -14.80
N MET A 568 41.73 48.98 -15.39
CA MET A 568 41.63 47.57 -15.01
C MET A 568 42.30 46.70 -16.06
N MET A 569 43.07 45.70 -15.62
CA MET A 569 43.62 44.69 -16.53
C MET A 569 42.53 43.66 -16.86
N VAL A 570 42.27 43.46 -18.15
CA VAL A 570 41.31 42.48 -18.66
C VAL A 570 41.96 41.72 -19.80
N ASN A 571 41.92 40.37 -19.76
CA ASN A 571 42.33 39.56 -20.88
C ASN A 571 41.20 39.49 -21.92
N LEU A 572 41.42 40.09 -23.08
CA LEU A 572 40.49 40.09 -24.20
C LEU A 572 41.09 39.26 -25.34
N ASN A 573 40.48 38.08 -25.58
CA ASN A 573 40.88 37.15 -26.65
C ASN A 573 42.36 36.74 -26.59
N GLY A 574 42.90 36.46 -25.40
CA GLY A 574 44.28 36.02 -25.19
C GLY A 574 45.29 37.15 -24.98
N ILE A 575 44.86 38.40 -25.03
CA ILE A 575 45.74 39.57 -24.87
C ILE A 575 45.31 40.38 -23.65
N GLU A 576 46.25 40.63 -22.75
CA GLU A 576 46.05 41.54 -21.63
C GLU A 576 45.90 42.99 -22.11
N ARG A 577 44.78 43.62 -21.75
CA ARG A 577 44.44 44.99 -22.12
C ARG A 577 44.11 45.81 -20.87
N LYS A 578 44.42 47.11 -20.92
CA LYS A 578 44.00 48.09 -19.92
C LYS A 578 42.66 48.70 -20.33
N ILE A 579 41.63 48.50 -19.52
CA ILE A 579 40.31 49.10 -19.69
C ILE A 579 40.19 50.29 -18.74
N ALA A 580 40.06 51.48 -19.30
CA ALA A 580 39.87 52.71 -18.55
C ALA A 580 38.51 52.70 -17.81
N TYR A 581 38.49 53.26 -16.61
CA TYR A 581 37.25 53.68 -15.93
C TYR A 581 37.37 55.16 -15.57
N TYR A 582 36.23 55.86 -15.62
CA TYR A 582 36.13 57.32 -15.46
C TYR A 582 35.42 57.64 -14.17
#